data_AF-A0A7W0G934-F1
#
_entry.id   AF-A0A7W0G934-F1
#
_cell.length_a   1.000
_cell.length_b   1.000
_cell.length_c   1.000
_cell.angle_alpha   90.00
_cell.angle_beta   90.00
_cell.angle_gamma   90.00
#
_symmetry.space_group_name_H-M   'P 1'
#
loop_
_entity.id
_entity.type
_entity.pdbx_description
1 polymer ?
#
loop_
_entity_poly.entity_id
_entity_poly.type
_entity_poly.pdbx_seq_one_letter_code
_entity_poly.pdbx_strand_id
1 'polypeptide(L)'
;MADIASDQVEPPRERGRRRSEHSHRAIVAATQELLVEVGYRELTIEGVAARAGVGKQTIYRWWPSRAALALEAYLAGSDAVLQPRLDDGPTQEDVRQLLDWLVAVLVEPIGG
;
A
#
# COMPACT_ATOMS: atom_id res chain seq x y z
N MET A 1 -41.15 -27.91 -30.11
CA MET A 1 -40.58 -26.64 -30.59
C MET A 1 -41.07 -25.51 -29.70
N ALA A 2 -40.32 -25.19 -28.64
CA ALA A 2 -40.32 -23.87 -28.00
C ALA A 2 -39.02 -23.76 -27.20
N ASP A 3 -38.23 -22.79 -27.62
CA ASP A 3 -36.93 -22.35 -27.10
C ASP A 3 -36.94 -22.17 -25.58
N ILE A 4 -36.06 -22.87 -24.88
CA ILE A 4 -35.62 -22.48 -23.55
C ILE A 4 -34.39 -21.62 -23.78
N ALA A 5 -34.61 -20.32 -23.98
CA ALA A 5 -33.55 -19.33 -23.94
C ALA A 5 -32.80 -19.51 -22.61
N SER A 6 -31.58 -20.04 -22.70
CA SER A 6 -30.67 -20.12 -21.56
C SER A 6 -30.25 -18.71 -21.21
N ASP A 7 -30.93 -18.13 -20.22
CA ASP A 7 -30.48 -16.93 -19.52
C ASP A 7 -29.20 -17.28 -18.75
N GLN A 8 -28.06 -17.15 -19.43
CA GLN A 8 -26.74 -17.28 -18.81
C GLN A 8 -26.49 -16.03 -17.97
N VAL A 9 -26.84 -16.11 -16.68
CA VAL A 9 -26.45 -15.11 -15.69
C VAL A 9 -24.92 -15.15 -15.56
N GLU A 10 -24.23 -14.20 -16.19
CA GLU A 10 -22.79 -14.00 -16.03
C GLU A 10 -22.46 -13.76 -14.55
N PRO A 11 -21.52 -14.51 -13.93
CA PRO A 11 -21.29 -14.42 -12.51
C PRO A 11 -20.85 -13.00 -12.14
N PRO A 12 -21.62 -12.27 -11.32
CA PRO A 12 -21.17 -10.97 -10.85
C PRO A 12 -19.99 -11.19 -9.88
N ARG A 13 -18.90 -10.41 -10.06
CA ARG A 13 -17.87 -10.01 -9.06
C ARG A 13 -16.39 -10.22 -9.43
N GLU A 14 -16.03 -10.57 -10.67
CA GLU A 14 -14.60 -10.61 -11.04
C GLU A 14 -14.02 -9.22 -11.39
N ARG A 15 -14.77 -8.43 -12.19
CA ARG A 15 -14.36 -7.08 -12.64
C ARG A 15 -14.14 -6.11 -11.46
N GLY A 16 -14.97 -6.19 -10.42
CA GLY A 16 -14.87 -5.36 -9.21
C GLY A 16 -13.62 -5.65 -8.38
N ARG A 17 -13.27 -6.92 -8.20
CA ARG A 17 -12.05 -7.35 -7.49
C ARG A 17 -10.80 -6.85 -8.20
N ARG A 18 -10.70 -7.03 -9.53
CA ARG A 18 -9.56 -6.54 -10.32
C ARG A 18 -9.34 -5.03 -10.21
N ARG A 19 -10.42 -4.24 -10.22
CA ARG A 19 -10.34 -2.78 -10.02
C ARG A 19 -9.85 -2.43 -8.61
N SER A 20 -10.36 -3.14 -7.58
CA SER A 20 -9.96 -2.93 -6.19
C SER A 20 -8.46 -3.18 -5.98
N GLU A 21 -7.95 -4.29 -6.55
CA GLU A 21 -6.52 -4.65 -6.55
C GLU A 21 -5.65 -3.63 -7.29
N HIS A 22 -6.13 -3.12 -8.43
CA HIS A 22 -5.42 -2.08 -9.17
C HIS A 22 -5.33 -0.77 -8.36
N SER A 23 -6.44 -0.34 -7.74
CA SER A 23 -6.44 0.84 -6.87
C SER A 23 -5.52 0.66 -5.67
N HIS A 24 -5.53 -0.51 -5.03
CA HIS A 24 -4.66 -0.79 -3.89
C HIS A 24 -3.18 -0.65 -4.27
N ARG A 25 -2.73 -1.31 -5.35
CA ARG A 25 -1.34 -1.17 -5.82
C ARG A 25 -0.97 0.27 -6.21
N ALA A 26 -1.87 0.99 -6.87
CA ALA A 26 -1.63 2.39 -7.25
C ALA A 26 -1.44 3.30 -6.02
N ILE A 27 -2.21 3.07 -4.95
CA ILE A 27 -2.09 3.82 -3.70
C ILE A 27 -0.75 3.53 -3.02
N VAL A 28 -0.35 2.26 -2.93
CA VAL A 28 0.92 1.83 -2.34
C VAL A 28 2.10 2.46 -3.10
N ALA A 29 2.13 2.34 -4.43
CA ALA A 29 3.18 2.92 -5.27
C ALA A 29 3.28 4.45 -5.14
N ALA A 30 2.13 5.15 -5.23
CA ALA A 30 2.08 6.60 -5.05
C ALA A 30 2.58 7.04 -3.67
N THR A 31 2.33 6.23 -2.64
CA THR A 31 2.82 6.50 -1.29
C THR A 31 4.34 6.34 -1.22
N GLN A 32 4.91 5.30 -1.85
CA GLN A 32 6.36 5.10 -1.91
C GLN A 32 7.06 6.28 -2.60
N GLU A 33 6.56 6.69 -3.77
CA GLU A 33 7.09 7.85 -4.51
C GLU A 33 7.07 9.11 -3.64
N LEU A 34 5.94 9.41 -3.01
CA LEU A 34 5.80 10.57 -2.14
C LEU A 34 6.69 10.51 -0.90
N LEU A 35 6.87 9.34 -0.30
CA LEU A 35 7.77 9.18 0.84
C LEU A 35 9.22 9.50 0.46
N VAL A 36 9.65 9.14 -0.75
CA VAL A 36 10.97 9.49 -1.29
C VAL A 36 11.06 10.99 -1.63
N GLU A 37 10.01 11.57 -2.21
CA GLU A 37 10.00 12.98 -2.66
C GLU A 37 9.95 13.99 -1.51
N VAL A 38 9.05 13.78 -0.54
CA VAL A 38 8.72 14.78 0.49
C VAL A 38 8.84 14.27 1.92
N GLY A 39 9.08 12.97 2.10
CA GLY A 39 9.16 12.36 3.43
C GLY A 39 7.80 12.19 4.13
N TYR A 40 7.79 11.49 5.26
CA TYR A 40 6.56 11.14 5.98
C TYR A 40 5.83 12.34 6.61
N ARG A 41 6.58 13.37 7.04
CA ARG A 41 5.99 14.55 7.70
C ARG A 41 5.04 15.29 6.77
N GLU A 42 5.48 15.51 5.53
CA GLU A 42 4.75 16.24 4.48
C GLU A 42 3.82 15.35 3.64
N LEU A 43 3.88 14.02 3.81
CA LEU A 43 2.95 13.08 3.17
C LEU A 43 1.51 13.39 3.57
N THR A 44 0.60 13.59 2.61
CA THR A 44 -0.84 13.77 2.90
C THR A 44 -1.68 12.70 2.22
N ILE A 45 -2.81 12.31 2.82
CA ILE A 45 -3.75 11.36 2.19
C ILE A 45 -4.34 11.97 0.91
N GLU A 46 -4.54 13.28 0.90
CA GLU A 46 -4.91 14.10 -0.25
C GLU A 46 -3.89 13.96 -1.38
N GLY A 47 -2.60 14.13 -1.08
CA GLY A 47 -1.52 14.02 -2.04
C GLY A 47 -1.41 12.61 -2.62
N VAL A 48 -1.50 11.58 -1.77
CA VAL A 48 -1.52 10.18 -2.23
C VAL A 48 -2.73 9.91 -3.12
N ALA A 49 -3.93 10.34 -2.70
CA ALA A 49 -5.16 10.16 -3.48
C ALA A 49 -5.06 10.81 -4.86
N ALA A 50 -4.56 12.04 -4.91
CA ALA A 50 -4.35 12.78 -6.16
C ALA A 50 -3.36 12.06 -7.08
N ARG A 51 -2.22 11.58 -6.54
CA ARG A 51 -1.21 10.87 -7.33
C ARG A 51 -1.68 9.50 -7.84
N ALA A 52 -2.35 8.74 -6.98
CA ALA A 52 -2.89 7.44 -7.33
C ALA A 52 -4.16 7.51 -8.21
N GLY A 53 -4.72 8.70 -8.42
CA GLY A 53 -5.96 8.89 -9.20
C GLY A 53 -7.19 8.26 -8.55
N VAL A 54 -7.24 8.24 -7.21
CA VAL A 54 -8.35 7.62 -6.44
C VAL A 54 -8.97 8.62 -5.47
N GLY A 55 -10.18 8.32 -4.97
CA GLY A 55 -10.78 9.09 -3.88
C GLY A 55 -10.28 8.66 -2.50
N LYS A 56 -10.25 9.58 -1.52
CA LYS A 56 -9.80 9.30 -0.13
C LYS A 56 -10.53 8.13 0.53
N GLN A 57 -11.84 7.97 0.30
CA GLN A 57 -12.61 6.84 0.82
C GLN A 57 -12.09 5.49 0.31
N THR A 58 -11.49 5.46 -0.89
CA THR A 58 -10.85 4.25 -1.41
C THR A 58 -9.62 3.89 -0.59
N ILE A 59 -8.84 4.87 -0.14
CA ILE A 59 -7.69 4.66 0.73
C ILE A 59 -8.15 4.18 2.11
N TYR A 60 -9.07 4.91 2.75
CA TYR A 60 -9.54 4.58 4.10
C TYR A 60 -10.24 3.23 4.22
N ARG A 61 -10.75 2.67 3.10
CA ARG A 61 -11.30 1.31 3.08
C ARG A 61 -10.26 0.25 3.45
N TRP A 62 -9.00 0.47 3.09
CA TRP A 62 -7.91 -0.48 3.33
C TRP A 62 -7.04 -0.09 4.51
N TRP A 63 -6.75 1.21 4.65
CA TRP A 63 -5.85 1.71 5.69
C TRP A 63 -6.59 2.65 6.64
N PRO A 64 -6.71 2.31 7.93
CA PRO A 64 -7.41 3.15 8.90
C PRO A 64 -6.64 4.46 9.21
N SER A 65 -5.37 4.57 8.83
CA SER A 65 -4.54 5.75 9.08
C SER A 65 -3.44 5.95 8.03
N ARG A 66 -2.88 7.17 7.96
CA ARG A 66 -1.71 7.50 7.13
C ARG A 66 -0.49 6.66 7.50
N ALA A 67 -0.32 6.35 8.80
CA ALA A 67 0.78 5.53 9.30
C ALA A 67 0.67 4.07 8.80
N ALA A 68 -0.54 3.50 8.83
CA ALA A 68 -0.77 2.14 8.34
C ALA A 68 -0.45 2.01 6.84
N LEU A 69 -0.83 3.02 6.05
CA LEU A 69 -0.49 3.09 4.63
C LEU A 69 1.02 3.23 4.39
N ALA A 70 1.69 4.14 5.11
CA ALA A 70 3.13 4.34 4.98
C ALA A 70 3.93 3.09 5.35
N LEU A 71 3.49 2.35 6.37
CA LEU A 71 4.10 1.08 6.77
C LEU A 71 3.97 0.03 5.65
N GLU A 72 2.79 -0.13 5.06
CA GLU A 72 2.62 -1.07 3.95
C GLU A 72 3.43 -0.67 2.72
N ALA A 73 3.46 0.62 2.37
CA ALA A 73 4.30 1.15 1.31
C ALA A 73 5.79 0.83 1.53
N TYR A 74 6.26 0.94 2.77
CA TYR A 74 7.61 0.55 3.14
C TYR A 74 7.83 -0.96 2.98
N LEU A 75 6.92 -1.79 3.52
CA LEU A 75 7.02 -3.25 3.46
C LEU A 75 6.96 -3.79 2.03
N ALA A 76 6.09 -3.24 1.18
CA ALA A 76 5.98 -3.60 -0.23
C ALA A 76 7.26 -3.25 -1.02
N GLY A 77 8.00 -2.22 -0.60
CA GLY A 77 9.33 -1.90 -1.15
C GLY A 77 10.41 -2.81 -0.59
N SER A 78 10.25 -3.27 0.65
CA SER A 78 11.20 -4.17 1.31
C SER A 78 11.16 -5.60 0.79
N ASP A 79 10.04 -6.10 0.25
CA ASP A 79 10.00 -7.41 -0.42
C ASP A 79 10.97 -7.48 -1.62
N ALA A 80 11.26 -6.34 -2.27
CA ALA A 80 12.26 -6.24 -3.32
C ALA A 80 13.71 -6.17 -2.80
N VAL A 81 13.91 -5.88 -1.50
CA VAL A 81 15.21 -5.69 -0.85
C VAL A 81 15.57 -6.84 0.11
N LEU A 82 14.58 -7.55 0.67
CA LEU A 82 14.72 -8.60 1.69
C LEU A 82 14.75 -10.03 1.14
N GLN A 83 14.78 -10.23 -0.18
CA GLN A 83 15.20 -11.52 -0.75
C GLN A 83 16.73 -11.56 -0.81
N PRO A 84 17.39 -11.95 0.30
CA PRO A 84 17.63 -13.37 0.51
C PRO A 84 17.42 -13.87 1.96
N ARG A 85 16.72 -15.01 2.05
CA ARG A 85 16.84 -16.05 3.08
C ARG A 85 16.39 -15.67 4.51
N LEU A 86 15.08 -15.70 4.74
CA LEU A 86 14.54 -15.94 6.08
C LEU A 86 13.80 -17.28 6.06
N ASP A 87 14.52 -18.37 6.34
CA ASP A 87 13.90 -19.68 6.53
C ASP A 87 13.11 -19.75 7.88
N ASP A 88 13.30 -18.80 8.80
CA ASP A 88 12.73 -18.79 10.17
C ASP A 88 11.85 -17.56 10.51
N GLY A 89 11.59 -16.66 9.56
CA GLY A 89 10.86 -15.40 9.81
C GLY A 89 11.66 -14.35 10.60
N PRO A 90 11.13 -13.11 10.75
CA PRO A 90 11.86 -12.01 11.38
C PRO A 90 11.95 -12.23 12.90
N THR A 91 13.16 -12.06 13.43
CA THR A 91 13.40 -12.12 14.87
C THR A 91 12.96 -10.83 15.56
N GLN A 92 12.83 -10.87 16.89
CA GLN A 92 12.54 -9.68 17.68
C GLN A 92 13.57 -8.57 17.46
N GLU A 93 14.83 -8.93 17.17
CA GLU A 93 15.91 -7.98 16.92
C GLU A 93 15.78 -7.31 15.53
N ASP A 94 15.23 -8.00 14.54
CA ASP A 94 14.96 -7.43 13.21
C ASP A 94 13.85 -6.38 13.28
N VAL A 95 12.79 -6.66 14.04
CA VAL A 95 11.69 -5.71 14.30
C VAL A 95 12.20 -4.50 15.09
N ARG A 96 13.08 -4.72 16.07
CA ARG A 96 13.67 -3.65 16.88
C ARG A 96 14.55 -2.73 16.03
N GLN A 97 15.39 -3.28 15.16
CA GLN A 97 16.22 -2.50 14.24
C GLN A 97 15.38 -1.72 13.22
N LEU A 98 14.30 -2.31 12.72
CA LEU A 98 13.34 -1.63 11.85
C LEU A 98 12.69 -0.43 12.57
N LEU A 99 12.25 -0.62 13.81
CA LEU A 99 11.63 0.44 14.61
C LEU A 99 12.64 1.53 15.01
N ASP A 100 13.87 1.17 15.39
CA ASP A 100 14.93 2.13 15.72
C ASP A 100 15.30 2.99 14.51
N TRP A 101 15.40 2.37 13.33
CA TRP A 101 15.62 3.10 12.07
C TRP A 101 14.43 4.00 11.71
N LEU A 102 13.19 3.50 11.85
CA LEU A 102 11.97 4.28 11.64
C LEU A 102 11.91 5.50 12.58
N VAL A 103 12.27 5.33 13.86
CA VAL A 103 12.32 6.42 14.83
C VAL A 103 13.43 7.41 14.46
N ALA A 104 14.63 6.95 14.08
CA ALA A 104 15.73 7.82 13.66
C ALA A 104 15.37 8.67 12.42
N VAL A 105 14.77 8.03 11.41
CA VAL A 105 14.32 8.71 10.18
C VAL A 105 13.19 9.71 10.43
N LEU A 106 12.33 9.45 11.41
CA LEU A 106 11.21 10.34 11.75
C LEU A 106 11.62 11.52 12.67
N VAL A 107 12.76 11.42 13.34
CA VAL A 107 13.22 12.39 14.36
C VAL A 107 14.35 13.31 13.85
N GLU A 108 15.17 12.88 12.88
CA GLU A 108 16.23 13.72 12.31
C GLU A 108 15.71 14.63 11.17
N PRO A 109 16.02 15.94 11.15
CA PRO A 109 15.76 16.80 10.00
C PRO A 109 16.78 16.49 8.90
N ILE A 110 16.32 15.98 7.76
CA ILE A 110 17.15 15.93 6.54
C ILE A 110 17.28 17.37 6.02
N GLY A 111 18.36 18.02 6.46
CA GLY A 111 18.71 19.39 6.10
C GLY A 111 20.04 19.78 6.71
N GLY A 112 21.13 19.30 6.10
CA GLY A 112 22.49 19.81 6.21
C GLY A 112 23.10 19.86 4.82
#